data_AF-A0A0V0WHN2-F1
#
_entry.id   AF-A0A0V0WHN2-F1
#
_cell.length_a   1.000
_cell.length_b   1.000
_cell.length_c   1.000
_cell.angle_alpha   90.00
_cell.angle_beta   90.00
_cell.angle_gamma   90.00
#
_symmetry.space_group_name_H-M   'P 1'
#
loop_
_entity.id
_entity.type
_entity.pdbx_description
1 polymer ?
#
loop_
_entity_poly.entity_id
_entity_poly.type
_entity_poly.pdbx_seq_one_letter_code
_entity_poly.pdbx_strand_id
1 'polypeptide(L)'
;MDCYFTSYSTVQHLFEHDLTAIGTVFAHRRDVLACLRKAARRNSYSTLAVYEQNRKVTMINYVPRKNSNNVLLLTSCHAKLKVDNQQGDIRPNIMNGYNLGKRGVDSMDARI
;
A
#
# COMPACT_ATOMS: atom_id res chain seq x y z
N MET A 1 3.13 6.77 -4.88
CA MET A 1 4.32 6.33 -5.63
C MET A 1 4.07 4.99 -6.28
N ASP A 2 4.63 4.76 -7.46
CA ASP A 2 4.56 3.46 -8.13
C ASP A 2 5.64 2.49 -7.61
N CYS A 3 5.52 1.22 -7.96
CA CYS A 3 6.33 0.09 -7.55
C CYS A 3 7.81 0.18 -7.92
N TYR A 4 8.16 0.94 -8.96
CA TYR A 4 9.56 1.21 -9.32
C TYR A 4 10.28 2.08 -8.29
N PHE A 5 9.57 3.02 -7.68
CA PHE A 5 10.13 4.01 -6.75
C PHE A 5 9.92 3.64 -5.28
N THR A 6 9.04 2.69 -5.00
CA THR A 6 8.63 2.37 -3.62
C THR A 6 9.44 1.19 -3.08
N SER A 7 10.40 1.49 -2.19
CA SER A 7 11.11 0.50 -1.36
C SER A 7 10.97 0.83 0.12
N TYR A 8 11.27 -0.14 0.98
CA TYR A 8 11.41 0.08 2.40
C TYR A 8 12.40 1.20 2.73
N SER A 9 13.61 1.13 2.16
CA SER A 9 14.64 2.16 2.36
C SER A 9 14.19 3.54 1.88
N THR A 10 13.46 3.63 0.77
CA THR A 10 12.97 4.90 0.24
C THR A 10 11.91 5.51 1.15
N VAL A 11 10.93 4.70 1.59
CA VAL A 11 9.86 5.17 2.48
C VAL A 11 10.43 5.62 3.81
N GLN A 12 11.40 4.89 4.35
CA GLN A 12 12.07 5.26 5.59
C GLN A 12 12.89 6.55 5.42
N HIS A 13 13.69 6.65 4.35
CA HIS A 13 14.50 7.83 4.09
C HIS A 13 13.63 9.09 3.96
N LEU A 14 12.51 9.00 3.23
CA LEU A 14 11.54 10.10 3.15
C LEU A 14 10.99 10.47 4.54
N PHE A 15 10.69 9.48 5.38
CA PHE A 15 10.21 9.71 6.73
C PHE A 15 11.24 10.40 7.63
N GLU A 16 12.52 10.05 7.51
CA GLU A 16 13.63 10.70 8.21
C GLU A 16 13.80 12.19 7.82
N HIS A 17 13.26 12.58 6.66
CA HIS A 17 13.22 13.96 6.16
C HIS A 17 11.84 14.62 6.32
N ASP A 18 11.04 14.16 7.29
CA ASP A 18 9.71 14.69 7.61
C ASP A 18 8.69 14.57 6.45
N LEU A 19 8.92 13.67 5.49
CA LEU A 19 8.02 13.40 4.39
C LEU A 19 7.23 12.12 4.63
N THR A 20 5.96 12.13 4.20
CA THR A 20 5.13 10.92 4.21
C THR A 20 5.09 10.30 2.82
N ALA A 21 5.06 8.98 2.80
CA ALA A 21 5.12 8.21 1.58
C ALA A 21 4.06 7.12 1.59
N ILE A 22 3.45 6.91 0.42
CA ILE A 22 2.58 5.77 0.15
C ILE A 22 2.81 5.29 -1.27
N GLY A 23 2.97 3.97 -1.45
CA GLY A 23 3.14 3.40 -2.78
C GLY A 23 2.98 1.90 -2.84
N THR A 24 2.78 1.40 -4.05
CA THR A 24 2.75 -0.04 -4.35
C THR A 24 4.14 -0.62 -4.29
N VAL A 25 4.29 -1.88 -3.87
CA VAL A 25 5.58 -2.57 -3.85
C VAL A 25 5.46 -3.90 -4.56
N PHE A 26 6.49 -4.27 -5.33
CA PHE A 26 6.52 -5.59 -5.96
C PHE A 26 6.68 -6.70 -4.91
N ALA A 27 5.87 -7.76 -5.04
CA ALA A 27 5.91 -8.91 -4.14
C ALA A 27 7.29 -9.61 -4.08
N HIS A 28 8.05 -9.56 -5.18
CA HIS A 28 9.36 -10.21 -5.28
C HIS A 28 10.48 -9.43 -4.59
N ARG A 29 10.27 -8.17 -4.16
CA ARG A 29 11.34 -7.41 -3.51
C ARG A 29 11.69 -8.01 -2.16
N ARG A 30 12.99 -8.02 -1.85
CA ARG A 30 13.56 -8.66 -0.64
C ARG A 30 13.05 -8.05 0.66
N ASP A 31 12.74 -6.77 0.65
CA ASP A 31 12.20 -6.00 1.77
C ASP A 31 10.73 -6.31 2.09
N VAL A 32 9.99 -6.99 1.18
CA VAL A 32 8.63 -7.45 1.45
C VAL A 32 8.65 -8.69 2.36
N LEU A 33 7.97 -8.60 3.49
CA LEU A 33 7.86 -9.69 4.45
C LEU A 33 7.20 -10.93 3.86
N ALA A 34 7.78 -12.11 4.11
CA ALA A 34 7.29 -13.37 3.56
C ALA A 34 5.84 -13.70 3.98
N CYS A 35 5.43 -13.28 5.19
CA CYS A 35 4.05 -13.44 5.67
C CYS A 35 3.04 -12.64 4.83
N LEU A 36 3.45 -11.52 4.24
CA LEU A 36 2.62 -10.68 3.38
C LEU A 36 2.58 -11.17 1.93
N ARG A 37 3.48 -12.04 1.49
CA ARG A 37 3.51 -12.54 0.10
C ARG A 37 2.41 -13.58 -0.18
N LYS A 38 1.99 -14.34 0.85
CA LYS A 38 1.05 -15.45 0.69
C LYS A 38 -0.41 -14.94 0.71
N ALA A 39 -0.95 -14.65 -0.48
CA ALA A 39 -2.33 -14.19 -0.60
C ALA A 39 -3.24 -15.10 -1.45
N ALA A 40 -2.71 -16.14 -2.12
CA ALA A 40 -3.47 -17.06 -2.96
C ALA A 40 -4.59 -17.85 -2.25
N ARG A 41 -4.54 -17.96 -0.91
CA ARG A 41 -5.55 -18.67 -0.09
C ARG A 41 -6.38 -17.73 0.80
N ARG A 42 -6.24 -16.42 0.62
CA ARG A 42 -6.91 -15.43 1.48
C ARG A 42 -8.28 -15.07 0.90
N ASN A 43 -9.23 -14.82 1.79
CA ASN A 43 -10.58 -14.40 1.41
C ASN A 43 -10.54 -13.06 0.66
N SER A 44 -11.44 -12.88 -0.30
CA SER A 44 -11.65 -11.58 -0.95
C SER A 44 -11.94 -10.50 0.09
N TYR A 45 -11.50 -9.28 -0.20
CA TYR A 45 -11.61 -8.10 0.66
C TYR A 45 -10.88 -8.18 2.00
N SER A 46 -10.02 -9.20 2.19
CA SER A 46 -9.23 -9.29 3.41
C SER A 46 -7.95 -8.43 3.33
N THR A 47 -7.59 -7.80 4.44
CA THR A 47 -6.35 -7.03 4.59
C THR A 47 -5.46 -7.66 5.64
N LEU A 48 -4.19 -7.87 5.32
CA LEU A 48 -3.15 -8.26 6.28
C LEU A 48 -2.20 -7.07 6.37
N ALA A 49 -1.86 -6.67 7.58
CA ALA A 49 -1.01 -5.52 7.82
C ALA A 49 0.08 -5.89 8.82
N VAL A 50 1.28 -5.38 8.58
CA VAL A 50 2.38 -5.41 9.53
C VAL A 50 2.80 -3.97 9.76
N TYR A 51 2.89 -3.59 11.03
CA TYR A 51 3.40 -2.29 11.43
C TYR A 51 4.72 -2.46 12.16
N GLU A 52 5.75 -1.77 11.71
CA GLU A 52 7.04 -1.72 12.36
C GLU A 52 7.14 -0.45 13.19
N GLN A 53 6.99 -0.61 14.52
CA GLN A 53 6.94 0.50 15.47
C GLN A 53 8.17 1.41 15.41
N ASN A 54 9.37 0.83 15.33
CA ASN A 54 10.64 1.58 15.43
C ASN A 54 10.85 2.53 14.24
N ARG A 55 10.42 2.09 13.06
CA ARG A 55 10.62 2.83 11.80
C ARG A 55 9.33 3.51 11.33
N LYS A 56 8.23 3.30 12.05
CA LYS A 56 6.91 3.90 11.77
C LYS A 56 6.39 3.59 10.37
N VAL A 57 6.73 2.41 9.85
CA VAL A 57 6.32 1.95 8.51
C VAL A 57 5.24 0.88 8.65
N THR A 58 4.17 1.01 7.85
CA THR A 58 3.13 0.00 7.69
C THR A 58 3.22 -0.62 6.31
N MET A 59 3.22 -1.94 6.24
CA MET A 59 3.09 -2.69 5.00
C MET A 59 1.77 -3.46 5.02
N ILE A 60 0.99 -3.37 3.94
CA ILE A 60 -0.28 -4.07 3.82
C ILE A 60 -0.34 -4.92 2.57
N ASN A 61 -1.00 -6.08 2.68
CA ASN A 61 -1.48 -6.87 1.56
C ASN A 61 -3.01 -6.90 1.58
N TYR A 62 -3.60 -6.24 0.60
CA TYR A 62 -5.03 -6.22 0.35
C TYR A 62 -5.40 -7.17 -0.79
N VAL A 63 -6.39 -8.03 -0.52
CA VAL A 63 -6.98 -8.91 -1.53
C VAL A 63 -8.25 -8.26 -2.05
N PRO A 64 -8.29 -7.72 -3.27
CA PRO A 64 -9.51 -7.16 -3.87
C PRO A 64 -10.56 -8.25 -4.17
N ARG A 65 -11.66 -7.86 -4.83
CA ARG A 65 -12.70 -8.79 -5.32
C ARG A 65 -12.08 -9.89 -6.19
N LYS A 66 -12.76 -11.06 -6.28
CA LYS A 66 -12.35 -12.20 -7.12
C LYS A 66 -11.88 -11.73 -8.52
N ASN A 67 -10.79 -12.34 -9.00
CA ASN A 67 -10.12 -12.10 -10.30
C ASN A 67 -9.22 -10.85 -10.39
N SER A 68 -8.89 -10.21 -9.28
CA SER A 68 -7.90 -9.12 -9.24
C SER A 68 -6.64 -9.55 -8.48
N ASN A 69 -5.49 -9.08 -8.94
CA ASN A 69 -4.21 -9.33 -8.27
C ASN A 69 -4.19 -8.67 -6.89
N ASN A 70 -3.50 -9.31 -5.95
CA ASN A 70 -3.30 -8.76 -4.61
C ASN A 70 -2.49 -7.47 -4.69
N VAL A 71 -2.86 -6.49 -3.88
CA VAL A 71 -2.19 -5.20 -3.82
C VAL A 71 -1.33 -5.14 -2.57
N LEU A 72 -0.03 -5.00 -2.77
CA LEU A 72 0.92 -4.71 -1.70
C LEU A 72 1.19 -3.20 -1.67
N LEU A 73 0.97 -2.58 -0.52
CA LEU A 73 1.31 -1.18 -0.28
C LEU A 73 2.29 -1.07 0.88
N LEU A 74 3.16 -0.07 0.78
CA LEU A 74 4.04 0.39 1.84
C LEU A 74 3.74 1.84 2.15
N THR A 75 3.70 2.21 3.43
CA THR A 75 3.45 3.58 3.84
C THR A 75 4.13 3.96 5.15
N SER A 76 4.62 5.19 5.23
CA SER A 76 5.04 5.85 6.49
C SER A 76 3.94 6.73 7.09
N CYS A 77 2.73 6.73 6.52
CA CYS A 77 1.62 7.50 7.04
C CYS A 77 1.15 6.94 8.39
N HIS A 78 1.02 7.81 9.38
CA HIS A 78 0.51 7.50 10.73
C HIS A 78 -1.01 7.28 10.79
N ALA A 79 -1.60 6.75 9.73
CA ALA A 79 -3.02 6.42 9.71
C ALA A 79 -3.23 5.08 10.44
N LYS A 80 -4.00 5.10 11.53
CA LYS A 80 -4.52 3.86 12.12
C LYS A 80 -5.24 3.10 11.02
N LEU A 81 -4.89 1.83 10.83
CA LEU A 81 -5.55 0.97 9.85
C LEU A 81 -7.03 0.88 10.20
N LYS A 82 -7.88 1.32 9.28
CA LYS A 82 -9.34 1.21 9.36
C LYS A 82 -9.82 0.58 8.06
N VAL A 83 -10.76 -0.35 8.17
CA VAL A 83 -11.46 -0.89 7.01
C VAL A 83 -12.73 -0.08 6.83
N ASP A 84 -12.87 0.54 5.68
CA ASP A 84 -14.11 1.19 5.29
C ASP A 84 -15.04 0.13 4.72
N ASN A 85 -16.30 0.12 5.18
CA ASN A 85 -17.32 -0.86 4.81
C ASN A 85 -18.51 -0.19 4.11
N GLN A 86 -18.32 0.98 3.51
CA GLN A 86 -19.38 1.65 2.79
C GLN A 86 -19.76 0.90 1.50
N GLN A 87 -21.06 0.59 1.34
CA GLN A 87 -21.69 0.14 0.09
C GLN A 87 -21.03 -1.08 -0.59
N GLY A 88 -20.46 -2.01 0.18
CA GLY A 88 -19.84 -3.22 -0.36
C GLY A 88 -18.41 -3.04 -0.90
N ASP A 89 -17.85 -1.84 -0.79
CA ASP A 89 -16.43 -1.57 -1.07
C ASP A 89 -15.60 -1.73 0.20
N ILE A 90 -15.34 -2.98 0.56
CA ILE A 90 -14.56 -3.34 1.74
C ILE A 90 -13.08 -3.14 1.39
N ARG A 91 -12.54 -1.97 1.75
CA ARG A 91 -11.13 -1.62 1.48
C ARG A 91 -10.51 -0.84 2.65
N PRO A 92 -9.21 -1.03 2.92
CA PRO A 92 -8.54 -0.30 3.97
C PRO A 92 -8.35 1.18 3.58
N ASN A 93 -8.46 2.08 4.55
CA ASN A 93 -8.26 3.52 4.37
C ASN A 93 -6.91 3.88 3.71
N ILE A 94 -5.87 3.07 3.92
CA ILE A 94 -4.57 3.20 3.25
C ILE A 94 -4.72 3.09 1.71
N MET A 95 -5.59 2.21 1.21
CA MET A 95 -5.89 2.13 -0.23
C MET A 95 -6.57 3.41 -0.74
N ASN A 96 -7.42 4.05 0.06
CA ASN A 96 -8.04 5.33 -0.29
C ASN A 96 -6.97 6.42 -0.47
N GLY A 97 -6.06 6.51 0.50
CA GLY A 97 -4.94 7.46 0.44
C GLY A 97 -4.05 7.24 -0.79
N TYR A 98 -3.75 5.98 -1.13
CA TYR A 98 -3.01 5.66 -2.34
C TYR A 98 -3.76 6.06 -3.62
N ASN A 99 -5.05 5.69 -3.73
CA ASN A 99 -5.85 5.95 -4.92
C ASN A 99 -6.06 7.44 -5.19
N LEU A 100 -6.08 8.28 -4.14
CA LEU A 100 -6.19 9.73 -4.27
C LEU A 100 -4.97 10.35 -4.97
N GLY A 101 -3.77 9.89 -4.61
CA GLY A 101 -2.52 10.48 -5.12
C GLY A 101 -1.95 9.83 -6.39
N LYS A 102 -2.33 8.60 -6.71
CA LYS A 102 -1.62 7.81 -7.74
C LYS A 102 -1.73 8.34 -9.18
N ARG A 103 -2.78 9.10 -9.50
CA ARG A 103 -3.09 9.53 -10.88
C ARG A 103 -2.52 10.90 -11.26
N GLY A 104 -1.84 11.60 -10.35
CA GLY A 104 -1.44 12.98 -10.59
C GLY A 104 -0.60 13.17 -11.87
N VAL A 105 0.40 12.31 -12.08
CA VAL A 105 1.27 12.34 -13.25
C VAL A 105 0.50 11.91 -14.51
N ASP A 106 -0.18 10.76 -14.48
CA ASP A 106 -1.00 10.26 -15.61
C ASP A 106 -2.06 11.28 -16.06
N SER A 107 -2.67 12.00 -15.13
CA SER A 107 -3.70 13.01 -15.44
C SER A 107 -3.13 14.26 -16.09
N MET A 108 -1.85 14.56 -15.82
CA MET A 108 -1.14 15.67 -16.46
C MET A 108 -0.70 15.25 -17.87
N ASP A 109 -0.16 14.03 -18.02
CA ASP A 109 0.27 13.46 -19.29
C ASP A 109 -0.90 13.35 -20.28
N ALA A 110 -2.07 12.90 -19.83
CA ALA A 110 -3.27 12.79 -20.65
C ALA A 110 -3.83 14.13 -21.20
N ARG A 111 -3.24 15.27 -20.83
CA ARG A 111 -3.63 16.61 -21.30
C ARG A 111 -2.67 17.21 -22.33
N ILE A 112 -1.59 16.50 -22.67
CA ILE A 112 -0.58 16.89 -23.66
C ILE A 112 -0.86 16.15 -24.96
#